data_AF-A0A401GVW6-F1
#
_entry.id   AF-A0A401GVW6-F1
#
_cell.length_a   1.000
_cell.length_b   1.000
_cell.length_c   1.000
_cell.angle_alpha   90.00
_cell.angle_beta   90.00
_cell.angle_gamma   90.00
#
_symmetry.space_group_name_H-M   'P 1'
#
loop_
_entity.id
_entity.type
_entity.pdbx_description
1 polymer ?
#
loop_
_entity_poly.entity_id
_entity_poly.type
_entity_poly.pdbx_seq_one_letter_code
_entity_poly.pdbx_strand_id
1 'polypeptide(L)'
;MAKGRNAQIVIQNMELLKYKESLHAKENKKKDDRTVLFPGGHGRHLTEPEFTEQLSEQSERKEAEAVEKNKRKDERATQKKVKADAEEEWKVIQAEHQKAMDDWKAECERLQSENVRVKDLPPRPKCPLKPKRMPEGVVAVAEAKEYAEAASEDNASDTD
;
A
#
# COMPACT_ATOMS: atom_id res chain seq x y z
N MET A 1 -0.98 -38.17 -41.43
CA MET A 1 -2.32 -37.77 -40.90
C MET A 1 -2.39 -37.67 -39.36
N ALA A 2 -1.67 -38.48 -38.57
CA ALA A 2 -1.78 -38.47 -37.10
C ALA A 2 -1.28 -37.19 -36.39
N LYS A 3 -0.23 -36.54 -36.92
CA LYS A 3 0.42 -35.38 -36.27
C LYS A 3 -0.48 -34.14 -36.15
N GLY A 4 -1.32 -33.86 -37.17
CA GLY A 4 -2.22 -32.70 -37.17
C GLY A 4 -3.39 -32.84 -36.17
N ARG A 5 -3.93 -34.06 -36.01
CA ARG A 5 -4.99 -34.34 -35.05
C ARG A 5 -4.51 -34.19 -33.60
N ASN A 6 -3.30 -34.66 -33.30
CA ASN A 6 -2.72 -34.53 -31.97
C ASN A 6 -2.43 -33.06 -31.62
N ALA A 7 -1.94 -32.28 -32.59
CA ALA A 7 -1.74 -30.84 -32.40
C ALA A 7 -3.07 -30.11 -32.11
N GLN A 8 -4.15 -30.48 -32.78
CA GLN A 8 -5.47 -29.89 -32.55
C GLN A 8 -6.01 -30.20 -31.13
N ILE A 9 -5.79 -31.41 -30.62
CA ILE A 9 -6.18 -31.78 -29.24
C ILE A 9 -5.41 -30.95 -28.21
N VAL A 10 -4.11 -30.73 -28.43
CA VAL A 10 -3.29 -29.90 -27.52
C VAL A 10 -3.79 -28.46 -27.48
N ILE A 11 -4.13 -27.88 -28.63
CA ILE A 11 -4.69 -26.52 -28.71
C ILE A 11 -6.02 -26.43 -27.96
N GLN A 12 -6.93 -27.39 -28.18
CA GLN A 12 -8.22 -27.44 -27.47
C GLN A 12 -8.03 -27.57 -25.95
N ASN A 13 -7.09 -28.40 -25.49
CA ASN A 13 -6.81 -28.54 -24.06
C ASN A 13 -6.29 -27.23 -23.45
N MET A 14 -5.41 -26.51 -24.15
CA MET A 14 -4.91 -25.21 -23.70
C MET A 14 -6.03 -24.16 -23.61
N GLU A 15 -6.96 -24.16 -24.58
CA GLU A 15 -8.13 -23.27 -24.56
C GLU A 15 -9.08 -23.60 -23.40
N LEU A 16 -9.29 -24.89 -23.13
CA LEU A 16 -10.12 -25.35 -22.00
C LEU A 16 -9.51 -24.94 -20.65
N LEU A 17 -8.19 -25.01 -20.49
CA LEU A 17 -7.52 -24.54 -19.27
C LEU A 17 -7.72 -23.04 -19.06
N LYS A 18 -7.48 -22.24 -20.11
CA LYS A 18 -7.73 -20.78 -20.07
C LYS A 18 -9.18 -20.45 -19.73
N TYR A 19 -10.13 -21.20 -20.30
CA TYR A 19 -11.55 -21.02 -20.02
C TYR A 19 -11.87 -21.36 -18.56
N LYS A 20 -11.34 -22.48 -18.03
CA LYS A 20 -11.51 -22.89 -16.64
C LYS A 20 -11.00 -21.84 -15.66
N GLU A 21 -9.82 -21.28 -15.90
CA GLU A 21 -9.24 -20.21 -15.08
C GLU A 21 -10.09 -18.93 -15.11
N SER A 22 -10.50 -18.51 -16.30
CA SER A 22 -11.37 -17.33 -16.48
C SER A 22 -12.72 -17.49 -15.79
N LEU A 23 -13.31 -18.69 -15.86
CA LEU A 23 -14.56 -19.03 -15.19
C LEU A 23 -14.39 -19.01 -13.67
N HIS A 24 -13.35 -19.69 -13.16
CA HIS A 24 -13.04 -19.74 -11.73
C HIS A 24 -12.81 -18.34 -11.14
N ALA A 25 -12.11 -17.45 -11.85
CA ALA A 25 -11.89 -16.07 -11.42
C ALA A 25 -13.19 -15.25 -11.37
N LYS A 26 -14.14 -15.51 -12.28
CA LYS A 26 -15.46 -14.84 -12.32
C LYS A 26 -16.40 -15.37 -11.24
N GLU A 27 -16.43 -16.68 -11.04
CA GLU A 27 -17.30 -17.35 -10.06
C GLU A 27 -16.84 -17.04 -8.62
N ASN A 28 -15.52 -17.05 -8.37
CA ASN A 28 -14.95 -16.80 -7.03
C ASN A 28 -14.57 -15.33 -6.79
N LYS A 29 -15.11 -14.39 -7.58
CA LYS A 29 -14.83 -12.96 -7.45
C LYS A 29 -15.26 -12.37 -6.09
N LYS A 30 -16.24 -12.99 -5.44
CA LYS A 30 -16.64 -12.67 -4.07
C LYS A 30 -15.93 -13.66 -3.15
N LYS A 31 -15.21 -13.16 -2.14
CA LYS A 31 -14.74 -14.03 -1.05
C LYS A 31 -15.95 -14.74 -0.47
N ASP A 32 -15.83 -16.05 -0.26
CA ASP A 32 -16.91 -16.87 0.25
C ASP A 32 -17.21 -16.44 1.70
N ASP A 33 -18.13 -15.49 1.83
CA ASP A 33 -18.64 -14.97 3.10
C ASP A 33 -19.52 -16.02 3.79
N ARG A 34 -19.89 -17.07 3.04
CA ARG A 34 -20.72 -18.18 3.50
C ARG A 34 -19.83 -19.28 4.06
N THR A 35 -20.27 -19.86 5.15
CA THR A 35 -19.73 -21.11 5.71
C THR A 35 -19.65 -22.12 4.56
N VAL A 36 -18.43 -22.49 4.18
CA VAL A 36 -18.21 -23.44 3.08
C VAL A 36 -18.64 -24.80 3.61
N LEU A 37 -19.91 -25.12 3.44
CA LEU A 37 -20.46 -26.44 3.77
C LEU A 37 -19.85 -27.53 2.88
N PHE A 38 -19.31 -27.15 1.72
CA PHE A 38 -18.78 -28.05 0.69
C PHE A 38 -17.47 -27.52 0.11
N PRO A 39 -16.32 -27.83 0.72
CA PRO A 39 -15.02 -27.45 0.17
C PRO A 39 -14.85 -28.10 -1.20
N GLY A 40 -14.64 -27.26 -2.24
CA GLY A 40 -14.57 -27.71 -3.63
C GLY A 40 -15.90 -27.99 -4.31
N GLY A 41 -17.05 -27.65 -3.70
CA GLY A 41 -18.38 -27.76 -4.34
C GLY A 41 -18.97 -29.17 -4.38
N HIS A 42 -18.36 -30.13 -3.68
CA HIS A 42 -18.84 -31.51 -3.59
C HIS A 42 -19.51 -31.78 -2.23
N GLY A 43 -20.66 -32.46 -2.26
CA GLY A 43 -21.36 -32.90 -1.06
C GLY A 43 -20.48 -33.82 -0.22
N ARG A 44 -20.10 -33.39 0.99
CA ARG A 44 -19.38 -34.21 1.97
C ARG A 44 -20.27 -34.49 3.18
N HIS A 45 -20.06 -35.61 3.84
CA HIS A 45 -20.71 -35.90 5.12
C HIS A 45 -20.11 -35.01 6.22
N LEU A 46 -20.98 -34.29 6.94
CA LEU A 46 -20.60 -33.29 7.95
C LEU A 46 -19.91 -33.89 9.19
N THR A 47 -19.90 -35.22 9.33
CA THR A 47 -19.30 -35.95 10.44
C THR A 47 -17.88 -36.43 10.14
N GLU A 48 -17.37 -36.23 8.93
CA GLU A 48 -16.00 -36.60 8.57
C GLU A 48 -14.99 -35.72 9.35
N PRO A 49 -13.93 -36.31 9.93
CA PRO A 49 -12.92 -35.56 10.68
C PRO A 49 -12.25 -34.48 9.83
N GLU A 50 -12.02 -34.75 8.53
CA GLU A 50 -11.48 -33.78 7.58
C GLU A 50 -12.32 -32.49 7.48
N PHE A 51 -13.65 -32.61 7.59
CA PHE A 51 -14.55 -31.46 7.53
C PHE A 51 -14.45 -30.61 8.79
N THR A 52 -14.30 -31.25 9.95
CA THR A 52 -14.12 -30.54 11.23
C THR A 52 -12.81 -29.78 11.30
N GLU A 53 -11.72 -30.37 10.79
CA GLU A 53 -10.42 -29.69 10.68
C GLU A 53 -10.50 -28.48 9.75
N GLN A 54 -11.08 -28.63 8.57
CA GLN A 54 -11.26 -27.51 7.63
C GLN A 54 -12.12 -26.38 8.19
N LEU A 55 -13.12 -26.70 9.01
CA LEU A 55 -13.93 -25.68 9.68
C LEU A 55 -13.09 -24.90 10.70
N SER A 56 -12.23 -25.59 11.46
CA SER A 56 -11.31 -24.96 12.42
C SER A 56 -10.29 -24.05 11.73
N GLU A 57 -9.67 -24.50 10.65
CA GLU A 57 -8.76 -23.69 9.83
C GLU A 57 -9.47 -22.46 9.24
N GLN A 58 -10.73 -22.62 8.81
CA GLN A 58 -11.51 -21.49 8.31
C GLN A 58 -11.79 -20.45 9.41
N SER A 59 -12.11 -20.87 10.63
CA SER A 59 -12.28 -19.95 11.76
C SER A 59 -10.98 -19.23 12.11
N GLU A 60 -9.86 -19.95 12.21
CA GLU A 60 -8.56 -19.37 12.50
C GLU A 60 -8.14 -18.35 11.43
N ARG A 61 -8.37 -18.67 10.14
CA ARG A 61 -8.10 -17.74 9.05
C ARG A 61 -8.95 -16.47 9.16
N LYS A 62 -10.24 -16.60 9.51
CA LYS A 62 -11.13 -15.44 9.69
C LYS A 62 -10.69 -14.57 10.87
N GLU A 63 -10.27 -15.20 11.97
CA GLU A 63 -9.73 -14.49 13.14
C GLU A 63 -8.43 -13.78 12.82
N ALA A 64 -7.49 -14.45 12.14
CA ALA A 64 -6.24 -13.85 11.68
C ALA A 64 -6.49 -12.66 10.73
N GLU A 65 -7.40 -12.81 9.76
CA GLU A 65 -7.81 -11.72 8.85
C GLU A 65 -8.43 -10.53 9.62
N ALA A 66 -9.24 -10.81 10.65
CA ALA A 66 -9.85 -9.77 11.48
C ALA A 66 -8.80 -9.03 12.34
N VAL A 67 -7.85 -9.75 12.92
CA VAL A 67 -6.73 -9.18 13.68
C VAL A 67 -5.87 -8.28 12.78
N GLU A 68 -5.48 -8.76 11.60
CA GLU A 68 -4.71 -7.95 10.64
C GLU A 68 -5.48 -6.71 10.17
N LYS A 69 -6.80 -6.84 9.94
CA LYS A 69 -7.64 -5.70 9.59
C LYS A 69 -7.69 -4.66 10.72
N ASN A 70 -7.72 -5.08 11.98
CA ASN A 70 -7.70 -4.17 13.13
C ASN A 70 -6.34 -3.50 13.27
N LYS A 71 -5.22 -4.24 13.19
CA LYS A 71 -3.87 -3.66 13.17
C LYS A 71 -3.71 -2.57 12.11
N ARG A 72 -4.16 -2.84 10.87
CA ARG A 72 -4.12 -1.87 9.78
C ARG A 72 -4.99 -0.63 10.04
N LYS A 73 -6.10 -0.77 10.77
CA LYS A 73 -6.92 0.39 11.16
C LYS A 73 -6.19 1.23 12.20
N ASP A 74 -5.58 0.59 13.18
CA ASP A 74 -4.86 1.26 14.25
C ASP A 74 -3.63 2.01 13.70
N GLU A 75 -2.86 1.39 12.81
CA GLU A 75 -1.76 2.02 12.08
C GLU A 75 -2.22 3.25 11.27
N ARG A 76 -3.36 3.17 10.60
CA ARG A 76 -3.91 4.32 9.88
C ARG A 76 -4.33 5.43 10.83
N ALA A 77 -4.90 5.08 11.98
CA ALA A 77 -5.31 6.04 12.99
C ALA A 77 -4.10 6.75 13.61
N THR A 78 -3.03 6.03 13.94
CA THR A 78 -1.79 6.62 14.46
C THR A 78 -1.12 7.51 13.42
N GLN A 79 -0.98 7.05 12.17
CA GLN A 79 -0.43 7.87 11.09
C GLN A 79 -1.24 9.15 10.85
N LYS A 80 -2.58 9.08 10.95
CA LYS A 80 -3.44 10.25 10.81
C LYS A 80 -3.19 11.27 11.94
N LYS A 81 -3.04 10.80 13.19
CA LYS A 81 -2.71 11.67 14.33
C LYS A 81 -1.36 12.35 14.14
N VAL A 82 -0.31 11.58 13.83
CA VAL A 82 1.04 12.13 13.60
C VAL A 82 1.05 13.20 12.50
N LYS A 83 0.30 12.97 11.41
CA LYS A 83 0.17 13.96 10.33
C LYS A 83 -0.58 15.22 10.78
N ALA A 84 -1.67 15.07 11.56
CA ALA A 84 -2.43 16.19 12.07
C ALA A 84 -1.58 17.08 13.00
N ASP A 85 -0.84 16.46 13.93
CA ASP A 85 0.05 17.19 14.85
C ASP A 85 1.14 17.95 14.07
N ALA A 86 1.76 17.32 13.07
CA ALA A 86 2.77 17.97 12.22
C ALA A 86 2.19 19.11 11.36
N GLU A 87 0.91 19.02 10.97
CA GLU A 87 0.23 20.10 10.25
C GLU A 87 -0.12 21.28 11.16
N GLU A 88 -0.48 21.03 12.41
CA GLU A 88 -0.77 22.08 13.39
C GLU A 88 0.49 22.88 13.74
N GLU A 89 1.60 22.20 14.01
CA GLU A 89 2.91 22.84 14.22
C GLU A 89 3.36 23.64 12.99
N TRP A 90 3.14 23.07 11.79
CA TRP A 90 3.49 23.75 10.56
C TRP A 90 2.68 25.04 10.34
N LYS A 91 1.41 25.08 10.75
CA LYS A 91 0.60 26.31 10.69
C LYS A 91 1.14 27.39 11.61
N VAL A 92 1.59 27.03 12.82
CA VAL A 92 2.21 27.98 13.76
C VAL A 92 3.48 28.56 13.15
N ILE A 93 4.36 27.70 12.63
CA ILE A 93 5.61 28.11 11.97
C ILE A 93 5.34 29.01 10.76
N GLN A 94 4.30 28.71 9.97
CA GLN A 94 3.90 29.56 8.85
C GLN A 94 3.41 30.94 9.31
N ALA A 95 2.62 31.01 10.38
CA ALA A 95 2.13 32.27 10.93
C ALA A 95 3.29 33.13 11.47
N GLU A 96 4.24 32.52 12.19
CA GLU A 96 5.45 33.20 12.67
C GLU A 96 6.30 33.72 11.50
N HIS A 97 6.49 32.92 10.46
CA HIS A 97 7.24 33.33 9.28
C HIS A 97 6.55 34.45 8.52
N GLN A 98 5.22 34.40 8.39
CA GLN A 98 4.45 35.47 7.76
C GLN A 98 4.60 36.78 8.53
N LYS A 99 4.50 36.73 9.86
CA LYS A 99 4.76 37.90 10.71
C LYS A 99 6.18 38.45 10.51
N ALA A 100 7.20 37.58 10.50
CA ALA A 100 8.58 37.99 10.27
C ALA A 100 8.79 38.61 8.87
N MET A 101 8.07 38.13 7.85
CA MET A 101 8.07 38.68 6.51
C MET A 101 7.41 40.07 6.45
N ASP A 102 6.30 40.25 7.16
CA ASP A 102 5.58 41.53 7.24
C ASP A 102 6.41 42.57 8.00
N ASP A 103 7.01 42.19 9.15
CA ASP A 103 7.92 43.03 9.93
C ASP A 103 9.16 43.43 9.10
N TRP A 104 9.76 42.47 8.38
CA TRP A 104 10.89 42.73 7.49
C TRP A 104 10.53 43.68 6.35
N LYS A 105 9.34 43.53 5.77
CA LYS A 105 8.87 44.38 4.68
C LYS A 105 8.64 45.81 5.18
N ALA A 106 8.03 45.98 6.35
CA ALA A 106 7.83 47.28 6.99
C ALA A 106 9.17 47.97 7.28
N GLU A 107 10.15 47.22 7.78
CA GLU A 107 11.49 47.76 8.04
C GLU A 107 12.24 48.13 6.75
N CYS A 108 12.11 47.32 5.70
CA CYS A 108 12.65 47.66 4.38
C CYS A 108 12.03 48.94 3.81
N GLU A 109 10.72 49.11 3.94
CA GLU A 109 9.99 50.30 3.47
C GLU A 109 10.40 51.56 4.26
N ARG A 110 10.60 51.43 5.58
CA ARG A 110 11.14 52.49 6.44
C ARG A 110 12.54 52.92 6.00
N LEU A 111 13.46 51.96 5.81
CA LEU A 111 14.83 52.24 5.38
C LEU A 111 14.91 52.80 3.95
N GLN A 112 14.03 52.37 3.06
CA GLN A 112 13.91 52.95 1.72
C GLN A 112 13.45 54.41 1.76
N SER A 113 12.53 54.75 2.67
CA SER A 113 12.09 56.14 2.89
C SER A 113 13.21 57.02 3.44
N GLU A 114 14.15 56.43 4.18
CA GLU A 114 15.38 57.07 4.66
C GLU A 114 16.51 57.11 3.61
N ASN A 115 16.23 56.66 2.38
CA ASN A 115 17.14 56.66 1.24
C ASN A 115 18.39 55.77 1.45
N VAL A 116 18.27 54.73 2.28
CA VAL A 116 19.31 53.73 2.50
C VAL A 116 19.49 52.89 1.23
N ARG A 117 20.75 52.59 0.89
CA ARG A 117 21.06 51.81 -0.32
C ARG A 117 20.51 50.40 -0.18
N VAL A 118 19.99 49.84 -1.27
CA VAL A 118 19.39 48.49 -1.32
C VAL A 118 20.32 47.38 -0.79
N LYS A 119 21.65 47.56 -0.90
CA LYS A 119 22.66 46.60 -0.42
C LYS A 119 22.76 46.55 1.11
N ASP A 120 22.33 47.61 1.79
CA ASP A 120 22.41 47.76 3.24
C ASP A 120 21.06 47.43 3.92
N LEU A 121 20.07 46.99 3.15
CA LEU A 121 18.79 46.51 3.68
C LEU A 121 18.95 45.17 4.40
N PRO A 122 18.14 44.90 5.44
CA PRO A 122 18.17 43.64 6.14
C PRO A 122 17.90 42.48 5.18
N PRO A 123 18.58 41.33 5.34
CA PRO A 123 18.35 40.16 4.49
C PRO A 123 16.96 39.59 4.71
N ARG A 124 16.35 39.07 3.63
CA ARG A 124 15.03 38.46 3.70
C ARG A 124 15.01 37.27 4.67
N PRO A 125 13.99 37.14 5.54
CA PRO A 125 13.78 35.96 6.38
C PRO A 125 13.78 34.67 5.54
N LYS A 126 14.51 33.65 5.97
CA LYS A 126 14.54 32.35 5.31
C LYS A 126 13.24 31.59 5.58
N CYS A 127 12.66 30.96 4.56
CA CYS A 127 11.49 30.11 4.73
C CYS A 127 11.84 28.91 5.64
N PRO A 128 11.08 28.68 6.72
CA PRO A 128 11.27 27.51 7.55
C PRO A 128 10.90 26.23 6.77
N LEU A 129 11.53 25.12 7.12
CA LEU A 129 11.19 23.81 6.55
C LEU A 129 10.07 23.16 7.37
N LYS A 130 9.20 22.41 6.70
CA LYS A 130 8.13 21.68 7.39
C LYS A 130 8.75 20.65 8.36
N PRO A 131 8.35 20.64 9.65
CA PRO A 131 8.82 19.64 10.59
C PRO A 131 8.53 18.22 10.09
N LYS A 132 9.56 17.38 10.04
CA LYS A 132 9.43 15.96 9.69
C LYS A 132 9.20 15.18 10.98
N ARG A 133 7.95 15.06 11.42
CA ARG A 133 7.60 14.13 12.51
C ARG A 133 7.71 12.70 11.98
N MET A 134 8.77 12.01 12.41
CA MET A 134 8.88 10.56 12.26
C MET A 134 7.90 9.93 13.25
N PRO A 135 7.10 8.92 12.85
CA PRO A 135 6.30 8.20 13.83
C PRO A 135 7.25 7.53 14.83
N GLU A 136 7.12 7.84 16.12
CA GLU A 136 7.79 7.07 17.17
C GLU A 136 7.39 5.61 17.02
N GLY A 137 8.33 4.76 16.60
CA GLY A 137 8.15 3.31 16.46
C GLY A 137 8.42 2.70 15.07
N VAL A 138 8.68 3.48 14.02
CA VAL A 138 9.21 2.91 12.75
C VAL A 138 10.72 3.01 12.72
N VAL A 139 11.37 1.98 13.27
CA VAL A 139 12.66 1.53 12.73
C VAL A 139 12.51 1.38 11.22
N ALA A 140 13.46 1.95 10.50
CA ALA A 140 13.49 2.08 9.06
C ALA A 140 13.23 0.74 8.36
N VAL A 141 12.05 0.56 7.79
CA VAL A 141 11.84 -0.40 6.69
C VAL A 141 11.74 0.42 5.41
N ALA A 142 12.85 1.03 5.06
CA ALA A 142 13.05 1.74 3.81
C ALA A 142 14.09 0.99 2.97
N GLU A 143 13.94 -0.34 2.80
CA GLU A 143 14.86 -1.13 1.94
C GLU A 143 14.28 -2.49 1.51
N ALA A 144 12.97 -2.57 1.22
CA ALA A 144 12.32 -3.82 0.78
C ALA A 144 11.49 -3.64 -0.50
N LYS A 145 11.94 -2.77 -1.42
CA LYS A 145 11.31 -2.59 -2.75
C LYS A 145 12.21 -2.99 -3.93
N GLU A 146 13.41 -3.49 -3.69
CA GLU A 146 14.40 -3.79 -4.74
C GLU A 146 14.82 -5.27 -4.79
N TYR A 147 13.97 -6.22 -4.39
CA TYR A 147 14.29 -7.67 -4.45
C TYR A 147 13.11 -8.57 -4.85
N ALA A 148 12.06 -8.05 -5.48
CA ALA A 148 10.93 -8.86 -5.96
C ALA A 148 10.92 -9.09 -7.48
N GLU A 149 11.85 -8.50 -8.24
CA GLU A 149 11.87 -8.52 -9.71
C GLU A 149 13.10 -9.24 -10.28
N ALA A 150 13.63 -10.23 -9.56
CA ALA A 150 14.78 -11.04 -9.98
C ALA A 150 14.57 -12.57 -9.78
N ALA A 151 13.32 -13.05 -9.85
CA ALA A 151 13.01 -14.48 -9.73
C ALA A 151 12.00 -14.96 -10.79
N SER A 152 12.01 -14.38 -12.00
CA SER A 152 11.15 -14.85 -13.11
C SER A 152 11.87 -15.11 -14.44
N GLU A 153 13.20 -15.13 -14.46
CA GLU A 153 13.96 -15.49 -15.66
C GLU A 153 15.01 -16.53 -15.28
N ASP A 154 14.66 -17.81 -15.45
CA ASP A 154 15.54 -18.86 -15.99
C ASP A 154 14.90 -20.24 -15.79
N ASN A 155 14.13 -20.68 -16.79
CA ASN A 155 14.30 -22.03 -17.33
C ASN A 155 13.58 -22.15 -18.68
N ALA A 156 14.24 -21.64 -19.72
CA ALA A 156 14.00 -22.03 -21.09
C ALA A 156 15.29 -22.65 -21.64
N SER A 157 15.17 -23.90 -22.12
CA SER A 157 16.12 -24.70 -22.93
C SER A 157 17.45 -25.09 -22.23
N ASP A 158 18.02 -26.29 -22.39
CA ASP A 158 18.22 -26.99 -23.66
C ASP A 158 18.68 -28.47 -23.48
N THR A 159 18.33 -29.29 -24.48
CA THR A 159 19.04 -30.48 -25.05
C THR A 159 19.75 -31.56 -24.20
N ASP A 160 19.28 -32.81 -24.26
CA ASP A 160 19.83 -33.91 -25.14
C ASP A 160 18.83 -35.09 -25.21
#